data_AF-A0AAU6WRZ0-F1
#
_entry.id   AF-A0AAU6WRZ0-F1
#
_cell.length_a   1.000
_cell.length_b   1.000
_cell.length_c   1.000
_cell.angle_alpha   90.00
_cell.angle_beta   90.00
_cell.angle_gamma   90.00
#
_symmetry.space_group_name_H-M   'P 1'
#
loop_
_entity.id
_entity.type
_entity.pdbx_description
1 polymer ?
#
loop_
_entity_poly.entity_id
_entity_poly.type
_entity_poly.pdbx_seq_one_letter_code
_entity_poly.pdbx_strand_id
1 'polypeptide(L)'
;MASKYSIDKIKIDYDTDTKNYPPFVLQKIEEFFQKVRKSKIAWKVAEDLQKLIVKFPRIPEFKNFLAVAFERLDRKNDLKNILLKTVEEHPDYIIGKVSLARFYMDNDEIDLAESVFGYAENVSDLLPGQQIFHYTQVQTFYYIRALIELKKNNEQNVVEILQLLHSMDAEKGYIDDLENRLMMHSLPDFRDYDLEPLPEKIIEMDSSEVEPALQNKELYKLYKGNLAFTDEVRSLDRNSVISDLRKLLKDAENRYHHFLSLGTDFPFPIHVLLLLRELKAEEALEDILDFISNDEDFLEFWLDDFLSEYLWEVIFVLSENKRQTLKDFLLKPGIYSFSKGAVLSAMVQASFKEADIHDMWNYCLSVYINAKEEDNIISKEFFSLFVADVFPFVQKDFVENIKILFDKGWIDETLTGDFEELKSINLMPKQKNLTEISEICKIYS
;
A
#
# COMPACT_ATOMS: atom_id res chain seq x y z
N MET A 1 23.43 25.98 -15.75
CA MET A 1 23.55 26.78 -14.52
C MET A 1 24.52 26.07 -13.60
N ALA A 2 25.21 26.76 -12.69
CA ALA A 2 26.01 26.07 -11.68
C ALA A 2 25.05 25.34 -10.72
N SER A 3 25.36 24.10 -10.35
CA SER A 3 24.59 23.31 -9.38
C SER A 3 24.44 24.08 -8.07
N LYS A 4 23.25 24.05 -7.47
CA LYS A 4 22.97 24.68 -6.16
C LYS A 4 23.76 23.98 -5.03
N TYR A 5 23.96 22.68 -5.19
CA TYR A 5 24.66 21.82 -4.23
C TYR A 5 26.07 21.46 -4.72
N SER A 6 27.06 21.55 -3.84
CA SER A 6 28.46 21.28 -4.14
C SER A 6 29.24 20.83 -2.90
N ILE A 7 30.26 20.01 -3.12
CA ILE A 7 31.27 19.60 -2.12
C ILE A 7 32.68 20.11 -2.45
N ASP A 8 32.84 20.96 -3.48
CA ASP A 8 34.14 21.39 -3.99
C ASP A 8 34.97 22.21 -2.98
N LYS A 9 34.30 22.76 -1.97
CA LYS A 9 34.90 23.60 -0.92
C LYS A 9 35.32 22.83 0.33
N ILE A 10 35.07 21.52 0.38
CA ILE A 10 35.32 20.69 1.57
C ILE A 10 36.19 19.48 1.24
N LYS A 11 36.82 18.92 2.27
CA LYS A 11 37.46 17.61 2.22
C LYS A 11 36.58 16.62 2.98
N ILE A 12 36.36 15.45 2.40
CA ILE A 12 35.60 14.37 3.01
C ILE A 12 36.59 13.38 3.62
N ASP A 13 36.42 13.13 4.92
CA ASP A 13 37.14 12.10 5.65
C ASP A 13 36.29 10.83 5.74
N TYR A 14 36.86 9.70 5.33
CA TYR A 14 36.22 8.38 5.31
C TYR A 14 36.69 7.48 6.47
N ASP A 15 37.72 7.91 7.21
CA ASP A 15 38.16 7.23 8.42
C ASP A 15 37.27 7.62 9.61
N THR A 16 37.22 6.78 10.65
CA THR A 16 36.34 6.96 11.83
C THR A 16 36.40 8.38 12.36
N ASP A 17 35.28 9.12 12.36
CA ASP A 17 35.06 10.46 12.93
C ASP A 17 36.02 10.71 14.12
N THR A 18 37.20 11.30 13.86
CA THR A 18 38.32 11.31 14.82
C THR A 18 38.11 12.37 15.89
N LYS A 19 37.06 12.21 16.68
CA LYS A 19 36.84 12.99 17.88
C LYS A 19 37.83 12.54 18.92
N ASN A 20 38.61 13.49 19.45
CA ASN A 20 39.54 13.29 20.56
C ASN A 20 38.78 13.08 21.89
N TYR A 21 37.95 12.05 21.96
CA TYR A 21 37.28 11.64 23.18
C TYR A 21 38.16 10.67 23.98
N PRO A 22 38.02 10.62 25.32
CA PRO A 22 38.68 9.60 26.12
C PRO A 22 38.30 8.19 25.63
N PRO A 23 39.21 7.19 25.65
CA PRO A 23 38.94 5.84 25.17
C PRO A 23 37.66 5.20 25.73
N PHE A 24 37.35 5.45 27.00
CA PHE A 24 36.12 4.98 27.63
C PHE A 24 34.84 5.56 26.98
N VAL A 25 34.88 6.83 26.56
CA VAL A 25 33.75 7.48 25.89
C VAL A 25 33.57 6.88 24.49
N LEU A 26 34.66 6.69 23.75
CA LEU A 26 34.63 6.01 22.43
C LEU A 26 34.03 4.61 22.53
N GLN A 27 34.46 3.83 23.52
CA GLN A 27 33.89 2.50 23.78
C GLN A 27 32.38 2.56 24.05
N LYS A 28 31.93 3.56 24.82
CA LYS A 28 30.50 3.74 25.09
C LYS A 28 29.73 4.18 23.85
N ILE A 29 30.29 5.03 23.01
CA ILE A 29 29.65 5.43 21.75
C ILE A 29 29.41 4.20 20.87
N GLU A 30 30.43 3.36 20.67
CA GLU A 30 30.31 2.13 19.88
C GLU A 30 29.28 1.17 20.50
N GLU A 31 29.33 0.98 21.82
CA GLU A 31 28.38 0.13 22.54
C GLU A 31 26.92 0.59 22.34
N PHE A 32 26.66 1.89 22.46
CA PHE A 32 25.30 2.42 22.35
C PHE A 32 24.82 2.50 20.91
N PHE A 33 25.69 2.77 19.94
CA PHE A 33 25.37 2.73 18.52
C PHE A 33 24.73 1.38 18.11
N GLN A 34 25.25 0.28 18.64
CA GLN A 34 24.67 -1.06 18.39
C GLN A 34 23.42 -1.35 19.23
N LYS A 35 23.36 -0.86 20.48
CA LYS A 35 22.25 -1.14 21.41
C LYS A 35 20.97 -0.39 21.06
N VAL A 36 21.06 0.87 20.65
CA VAL A 36 19.87 1.68 20.31
C VAL A 36 19.08 1.07 19.16
N ARG A 37 19.73 0.23 18.33
CA ARG A 37 19.09 -0.47 17.21
C ARG A 37 18.19 -1.64 17.61
N LYS A 38 18.08 -1.99 18.90
CA LYS A 38 17.32 -3.15 19.41
C LYS A 38 16.08 -2.74 20.22
N SER A 39 14.88 -3.01 19.70
CA SER A 39 13.61 -2.54 20.31
C SER A 39 13.30 -3.14 21.68
N LYS A 40 13.62 -4.42 21.92
CA LYS A 40 13.30 -5.14 23.18
C LYS A 40 13.95 -4.55 24.45
N ILE A 41 14.96 -3.70 24.30
CA ILE A 41 15.73 -3.13 25.43
C ILE A 41 15.74 -1.60 25.44
N ALA A 42 14.91 -0.94 24.63
CA ALA A 42 14.96 0.52 24.44
C ALA A 42 14.79 1.30 25.75
N TRP A 43 13.92 0.86 26.67
CA TRP A 43 13.73 1.49 27.99
C TRP A 43 15.01 1.50 28.83
N LYS A 44 15.72 0.37 28.89
CA LYS A 44 16.97 0.23 29.64
C LYS A 44 18.09 1.05 29.02
N VAL A 45 18.12 1.07 27.68
CA VAL A 45 19.05 1.90 26.91
C VAL A 45 18.83 3.38 27.22
N ALA A 46 17.57 3.84 27.29
CA ALA A 46 17.24 5.22 27.64
C ALA A 46 17.69 5.57 29.07
N GLU A 47 17.44 4.71 30.05
CA GLU A 47 17.90 4.92 31.44
C GLU A 47 19.43 5.03 31.55
N ASP A 48 20.16 4.16 30.87
CA ASP A 48 21.63 4.18 30.90
C ASP A 48 22.19 5.42 30.19
N LEU A 49 21.58 5.84 29.08
CA LEU A 49 21.95 7.06 28.37
C LEU A 49 21.68 8.33 29.18
N GLN A 50 20.56 8.40 29.92
CA GLN A 50 20.29 9.53 30.82
C GLN A 50 21.39 9.68 31.88
N LYS A 51 21.87 8.58 32.47
CA LYS A 51 22.99 8.59 33.44
C LYS A 51 24.28 9.05 32.77
N LEU A 52 24.55 8.60 31.54
CA LEU A 52 25.74 9.01 30.79
C LEU A 52 25.70 10.48 30.40
N ILE A 53 24.55 11.03 30.01
CA ILE A 53 24.40 12.45 29.67
C ILE A 53 24.67 13.33 30.88
N VAL A 54 24.25 12.93 32.09
CA VAL A 54 24.59 13.65 33.32
C VAL A 54 26.11 13.68 33.56
N LYS A 55 26.79 12.55 33.31
CA LYS A 55 28.24 12.42 33.52
C LYS A 55 29.07 13.08 32.41
N PHE A 56 28.57 13.07 31.18
CA PHE A 56 29.25 13.54 29.97
C PHE A 56 28.33 14.45 29.15
N PRO A 57 27.91 15.61 29.69
CA PRO A 57 26.91 16.46 29.05
C PRO A 57 27.38 17.06 27.72
N ARG A 58 28.70 17.10 27.49
CA ARG A 58 29.32 17.65 26.27
C ARG A 58 29.44 16.68 25.10
N ILE A 59 28.95 15.44 25.25
CA ILE A 59 29.01 14.41 24.21
C ILE A 59 27.63 14.35 23.52
N PRO A 60 27.45 15.02 22.37
CA PRO A 60 26.14 15.09 21.71
C PRO A 60 25.60 13.72 21.25
N GLU A 61 26.48 12.77 20.95
CA GLU A 61 26.11 11.42 20.49
C GLU A 61 25.22 10.71 21.52
N PHE A 62 25.48 10.89 22.81
CA PHE A 62 24.65 10.28 23.85
C PHE A 62 23.22 10.84 23.86
N LYS A 63 23.05 12.14 23.55
CA LYS A 63 21.71 12.73 23.42
C LYS A 63 21.01 12.25 22.17
N ASN A 64 21.74 12.13 21.06
CA ASN A 64 21.19 11.59 19.83
C ASN A 64 20.76 10.12 19.99
N PHE A 65 21.56 9.31 20.66
CA PHE A 65 21.20 7.93 21.01
C PHE A 65 19.98 7.88 21.92
N LEU A 66 19.82 8.84 22.84
CA LEU A 66 18.63 8.93 23.68
C LEU A 66 17.40 9.30 22.86
N ALA A 67 17.53 10.19 21.87
CA ALA A 67 16.48 10.50 20.91
C ALA A 67 16.01 9.22 20.19
N VAL A 68 16.92 8.44 19.61
CA VAL A 68 16.60 7.16 18.94
C VAL A 68 15.89 6.18 19.90
N ALA A 69 16.30 6.15 21.17
CA ALA A 69 15.64 5.32 22.18
C ALA A 69 14.21 5.80 22.49
N PHE A 70 13.98 7.11 22.56
CA PHE A 70 12.65 7.68 22.77
C PHE A 70 11.71 7.49 21.59
N GLU A 71 12.21 7.62 20.35
CA GLU A 71 11.48 7.31 19.12
C GLU A 71 10.91 5.89 19.17
N ARG A 72 11.74 4.91 19.57
CA ARG A 72 11.35 3.49 19.68
C ARG A 72 10.37 3.17 20.81
N LEU A 73 10.30 4.05 21.80
CA LEU A 73 9.36 3.94 22.92
C LEU A 73 8.08 4.75 22.67
N ASP A 74 7.93 5.34 21.47
CA ASP A 74 6.86 6.25 21.10
C ASP A 74 6.69 7.43 22.08
N ARG A 75 7.81 7.90 22.65
CA ARG A 75 7.84 9.02 23.60
C ARG A 75 8.05 10.35 22.87
N LYS A 76 7.08 10.74 22.03
CA LYS A 76 7.20 11.89 21.11
C LYS A 76 7.61 13.21 21.79
N ASN A 77 7.04 13.54 22.95
CA ASN A 77 7.39 14.77 23.67
C ASN A 77 8.84 14.75 24.19
N ASP A 78 9.29 13.62 24.73
CA ASP A 78 10.66 13.48 25.23
C ASP A 78 11.66 13.50 24.07
N LEU A 79 11.32 12.88 22.94
CA LEU A 79 12.06 12.94 21.69
C LEU A 79 12.24 14.39 21.22
N LYS A 80 11.16 15.16 21.09
CA LYS A 80 11.21 16.58 20.70
C LYS A 80 12.11 17.38 21.64
N ASN A 81 11.93 17.22 22.94
CA ASN A 81 12.68 17.96 23.95
C ASN A 81 14.18 17.64 23.91
N ILE A 82 14.57 16.36 23.77
CA ILE A 82 15.99 16.00 23.71
C ILE A 82 16.64 16.46 22.40
N LEU A 83 15.93 16.43 21.27
CA LEU A 83 16.43 16.93 19.99
C LEU A 83 16.66 18.44 20.01
N LEU A 84 15.67 19.21 20.49
CA LEU A 84 15.81 20.66 20.67
C LEU A 84 17.01 21.01 21.57
N LYS A 85 17.10 20.34 22.73
CA LYS A 85 18.22 20.51 23.65
C LYS A 85 19.57 20.15 23.03
N THR A 86 19.60 19.13 22.17
CA THR A 86 20.83 18.72 21.48
C THR A 86 21.30 19.81 20.52
N VAL A 87 20.39 20.38 19.72
CA VAL A 87 20.73 21.46 18.79
C VAL A 87 21.10 22.75 19.52
N GLU A 88 20.43 23.06 20.63
CA GLU A 88 20.73 24.25 21.45
C GLU A 88 22.11 24.15 22.12
N GLU A 89 22.43 23.00 22.73
CA GLU A 89 23.70 22.83 23.45
C GLU A 89 24.88 22.49 22.53
N HIS A 90 24.61 21.95 21.32
CA HIS A 90 25.62 21.48 20.36
C HIS A 90 25.29 22.00 18.95
N PRO A 91 25.35 23.31 18.71
CA PRO A 91 24.94 23.90 17.42
C PRO A 91 25.78 23.42 16.24
N ASP A 92 27.00 22.94 16.48
CA ASP A 92 27.89 22.42 15.44
C ASP A 92 27.69 20.91 15.16
N TYR A 93 26.81 20.24 15.91
CA TYR A 93 26.55 18.81 15.74
C TYR A 93 25.51 18.57 14.64
N ILE A 94 26.00 18.38 13.41
CA ILE A 94 25.19 18.21 12.19
C ILE A 94 24.13 17.11 12.36
N ILE A 95 24.49 15.96 12.92
CA ILE A 95 23.56 14.83 13.07
C ILE A 95 22.35 15.21 13.95
N GLY A 96 22.56 16.02 15.00
CA GLY A 96 21.46 16.50 15.84
C GLY A 96 20.49 17.41 15.09
N LYS A 97 21.01 18.26 14.20
CA LYS A 97 20.18 19.08 13.29
C LYS A 97 19.41 18.21 12.31
N VAL A 98 20.05 17.21 11.70
CA VAL A 98 19.36 16.27 10.79
C VAL A 98 18.26 15.51 11.52
N SER A 99 18.51 15.02 12.73
CA SER A 99 17.50 14.32 13.53
C SER A 99 16.33 15.21 13.93
N LEU A 100 16.58 16.49 14.27
CA LEU A 100 15.52 17.46 14.54
C LEU A 100 14.70 17.79 13.29
N ALA A 101 15.35 17.99 12.14
CA ALA A 101 14.67 18.22 10.87
C ALA A 101 13.78 17.03 10.48
N ARG A 102 14.30 15.80 10.62
CA ARG A 102 13.52 14.57 10.39
C ARG A 102 12.31 14.49 11.32
N PHE A 103 12.47 14.79 12.61
CA PHE A 103 11.33 14.86 13.53
C PHE A 103 10.25 15.82 13.04
N TYR A 104 10.62 17.02 12.58
CA TYR A 104 9.66 17.97 12.03
C TYR A 104 8.99 17.45 10.75
N MET A 105 9.74 16.80 9.86
CA MET A 105 9.18 16.17 8.66
C MET A 105 8.17 15.06 8.97
N ASP A 106 8.48 14.21 9.95
CA ASP A 106 7.58 13.11 10.38
C ASP A 106 6.29 13.63 11.05
N ASN A 107 6.22 14.94 11.35
CA ASN A 107 5.02 15.62 11.88
C ASN A 107 4.45 16.65 10.88
N ASP A 108 4.82 16.56 9.59
CA ASP A 108 4.41 17.46 8.51
C ASP A 108 4.72 18.97 8.75
N GLU A 109 5.67 19.27 9.63
CA GLU A 109 6.14 20.63 9.94
C GLU A 109 7.33 21.03 9.02
N ILE A 110 7.15 21.00 7.70
CA ILE A 110 8.24 21.15 6.70
C ILE A 110 8.99 22.49 6.83
N ASP A 111 8.29 23.59 7.08
CA ASP A 111 8.92 24.91 7.27
C ASP A 111 9.87 24.92 8.48
N LEU A 112 9.49 24.20 9.56
CA LEU A 112 10.36 24.05 10.72
C LEU A 112 11.56 23.18 10.39
N ALA A 113 11.38 22.07 9.66
CA ALA A 113 12.47 21.21 9.20
C ALA A 113 13.51 21.99 8.38
N GLU A 114 13.08 22.87 7.47
CA GLU A 114 13.98 23.73 6.71
C GLU A 114 14.68 24.77 7.59
N SER A 115 13.95 25.37 8.53
CA SER A 115 14.49 26.40 9.43
C SER A 115 15.65 25.91 10.31
N VAL A 116 15.74 24.60 10.60
CA VAL A 116 16.85 23.99 11.36
C VAL A 116 18.21 24.25 10.72
N PHE A 117 18.25 24.35 9.39
CA PHE A 117 19.48 24.62 8.62
C PHE A 117 19.66 26.11 8.29
N GLY A 118 18.67 26.95 8.58
CA GLY A 118 18.68 28.36 8.20
C GLY A 118 18.81 28.53 6.68
N TYR A 119 19.77 29.35 6.24
CA TYR A 119 20.05 29.58 4.82
C TYR A 119 21.12 28.64 4.25
N ALA A 120 21.54 27.61 4.98
CA ALA A 120 22.59 26.70 4.54
C ALA A 120 22.07 25.74 3.47
N GLU A 121 22.59 25.86 2.25
CA GLU A 121 22.32 24.94 1.13
C GLU A 121 23.34 23.81 1.09
N ASN A 122 24.58 24.11 1.48
CA ASN A 122 25.69 23.16 1.53
C ASN A 122 26.15 22.94 2.97
N VAL A 123 26.73 21.77 3.25
CA VAL A 123 27.24 21.45 4.58
C VAL A 123 28.31 22.45 5.07
N SER A 124 29.09 23.03 4.14
CA SER A 124 30.06 24.08 4.44
C SER A 124 29.42 25.41 4.85
N ASP A 125 28.19 25.69 4.42
CA ASP A 125 27.46 26.90 4.82
C ASP A 125 26.98 26.78 6.27
N LEU A 126 26.71 25.54 6.70
CA LEU A 126 26.30 25.22 8.06
C LEU A 126 27.45 25.40 9.06
N LEU A 127 28.70 25.10 8.66
CA LEU A 127 29.91 25.22 9.46
C LEU A 127 31.05 25.87 8.65
N PRO A 128 31.02 27.19 8.40
CA PRO A 128 31.94 27.88 7.49
C PRO A 128 33.42 27.86 7.91
N GLY A 129 33.70 27.56 9.18
CA GLY A 129 35.07 27.40 9.69
C GLY A 129 35.66 26.00 9.53
N GLN A 130 34.85 25.01 9.16
CA GLN A 130 35.26 23.61 9.07
C GLN A 130 35.59 23.26 7.61
N GLN A 131 36.79 22.71 7.38
CA GLN A 131 37.25 22.32 6.04
C GLN A 131 37.22 20.81 5.81
N ILE A 132 37.14 20.01 6.87
CA ILE A 132 37.13 18.56 6.82
C ILE A 132 35.84 18.08 7.48
N PHE A 133 35.04 17.31 6.76
CA PHE A 133 33.80 16.72 7.27
C PHE A 133 33.89 15.21 7.18
N HIS A 134 33.34 14.52 8.17
CA HIS A 134 33.22 13.08 8.08
C HIS A 134 32.16 12.73 7.03
N TYR A 135 32.41 11.70 6.23
CA TYR A 135 31.54 11.25 5.15
C TYR A 135 30.07 11.10 5.56
N THR A 136 29.80 10.49 6.73
CA THR A 136 28.42 10.31 7.21
C THR A 136 27.70 11.63 7.50
N GLN A 137 28.42 12.69 7.88
CA GLN A 137 27.83 14.01 8.08
C GLN A 137 27.35 14.61 6.76
N VAL A 138 28.19 14.50 5.73
CA VAL A 138 27.91 15.04 4.39
C VAL A 138 26.75 14.29 3.75
N GLN A 139 26.81 12.95 3.73
CA GLN A 139 25.75 12.11 3.17
C GLN A 139 24.41 12.33 3.88
N THR A 140 24.39 12.30 5.21
CA THR A 140 23.15 12.43 6.00
C THR A 140 22.53 13.82 5.86
N PHE A 141 23.36 14.87 5.74
CA PHE A 141 22.91 16.23 5.47
C PHE A 141 22.23 16.34 4.10
N TYR A 142 22.86 15.84 3.03
CA TYR A 142 22.28 15.94 1.70
C TYR A 142 21.05 15.04 1.54
N TYR A 143 21.03 13.86 2.16
CA TYR A 143 19.83 13.02 2.17
C TYR A 143 18.62 13.74 2.76
N ILE A 144 18.74 14.35 3.94
CA ILE A 144 17.58 15.06 4.54
C ILE A 144 17.20 16.29 3.72
N ARG A 145 18.17 16.99 3.09
CA ARG A 145 17.87 18.07 2.15
C ARG A 145 17.05 17.57 0.96
N ALA A 146 17.40 16.43 0.38
CA ALA A 146 16.64 15.84 -0.73
C ALA A 146 15.20 15.51 -0.31
N LEU A 147 15.00 14.94 0.88
CA LEU A 147 13.65 14.66 1.39
C LEU A 147 12.83 15.94 1.59
N ILE A 148 13.44 17.03 2.08
CA ILE A 148 12.77 18.34 2.21
C ILE A 148 12.38 18.90 0.84
N GLU A 149 13.30 18.87 -0.13
CA GLU A 149 13.02 19.35 -1.49
C GLU A 149 11.92 18.51 -2.17
N LEU A 150 11.91 17.20 -1.94
CA LEU A 150 10.86 16.31 -2.43
C LEU A 150 9.49 16.70 -1.85
N LYS A 151 9.39 16.91 -0.54
CA LYS A 151 8.14 17.40 0.10
C LYS A 151 7.68 18.77 -0.40
N LYS A 152 8.60 19.57 -0.96
CA LYS A 152 8.31 20.87 -1.59
C LYS A 152 8.02 20.77 -3.10
N ASN A 153 7.95 19.57 -3.65
CA ASN A 153 7.79 19.28 -5.09
C ASN A 153 8.91 19.86 -5.97
N ASN A 154 10.13 19.97 -5.43
CA ASN A 154 11.30 20.50 -6.15
C ASN A 154 12.18 19.36 -6.72
N GLU A 155 11.64 18.57 -7.64
CA GLU A 155 12.31 17.38 -8.19
C GLU A 155 13.69 17.67 -8.78
N GLN A 156 13.86 18.80 -9.46
CA GLN A 156 15.14 19.21 -10.02
C GLN A 156 16.23 19.31 -8.96
N ASN A 157 15.90 19.82 -7.77
CA ASN A 157 16.85 19.91 -6.65
C ASN A 157 17.19 18.53 -6.10
N VAL A 158 16.22 17.60 -6.08
CA VAL A 158 16.44 16.21 -5.66
C VAL A 158 17.40 15.52 -6.62
N VAL A 159 17.25 15.72 -7.93
CA VAL A 159 18.15 15.17 -8.96
C VAL A 159 19.58 15.71 -8.79
N GLU A 160 19.74 17.02 -8.55
CA GLU A 160 21.07 17.61 -8.28
C GLU A 160 21.73 17.00 -7.04
N ILE A 161 20.96 16.77 -5.97
CA ILE A 161 21.47 16.12 -4.76
C ILE A 161 21.82 14.65 -5.02
N LEU A 162 21.00 13.91 -5.76
CA LEU A 162 21.29 12.53 -6.14
C LEU A 162 22.60 12.42 -6.92
N GLN A 163 22.82 13.31 -7.90
CA GLN A 163 24.08 13.36 -8.65
C GLN A 163 25.27 13.62 -7.72
N LEU A 164 25.11 14.52 -6.74
CA LEU A 164 26.13 14.79 -5.73
C LEU A 164 26.43 13.55 -4.87
N LEU A 165 25.39 12.87 -4.37
CA LEU A 165 25.51 11.65 -3.57
C LEU A 165 26.19 10.51 -4.35
N HIS A 166 25.82 10.33 -5.62
CA HIS A 166 26.51 9.41 -6.53
C HIS A 166 28.00 9.77 -6.69
N SER A 167 28.32 11.06 -6.86
CA SER A 167 29.71 11.50 -7.08
C SER A 167 30.65 11.29 -5.89
N MET A 168 30.11 11.15 -4.67
CA MET A 168 30.87 10.91 -3.45
C MET A 168 30.85 9.44 -3.00
N ASP A 169 30.33 8.55 -3.84
CA ASP A 169 30.11 7.13 -3.56
C ASP A 169 29.26 6.91 -2.29
N ALA A 170 28.16 7.65 -2.16
CA ALA A 170 27.22 7.54 -1.04
C ALA A 170 26.72 6.09 -0.82
N GLU A 171 26.34 5.73 0.41
CA GLU A 171 25.84 4.39 0.71
C GLU A 171 24.59 4.09 -0.14
N LYS A 172 24.61 2.96 -0.83
CA LYS A 172 23.58 2.57 -1.79
C LYS A 172 22.15 2.66 -1.23
N GLY A 173 21.94 2.32 0.05
CA GLY A 173 20.61 2.39 0.68
C GLY A 173 20.00 3.80 0.71
N TYR A 174 20.83 4.85 0.77
CA TYR A 174 20.35 6.24 0.72
C TYR A 174 20.00 6.67 -0.71
N ILE A 175 20.80 6.23 -1.68
CA ILE A 175 20.57 6.48 -3.10
C ILE A 175 19.28 5.78 -3.55
N ASP A 176 19.18 4.47 -3.30
CA ASP A 176 18.02 3.65 -3.69
C ASP A 176 16.72 4.21 -3.07
N ASP A 177 16.72 4.62 -1.80
CA ASP A 177 15.54 5.20 -1.15
C ASP A 177 15.13 6.53 -1.81
N LEU A 178 16.07 7.42 -2.13
CA LEU A 178 15.75 8.69 -2.80
C LEU A 178 15.30 8.48 -4.25
N GLU A 179 15.93 7.58 -5.00
CA GLU A 179 15.54 7.27 -6.39
C GLU A 179 14.13 6.69 -6.43
N ASN A 180 13.81 5.75 -5.54
CA ASN A 180 12.46 5.18 -5.43
C ASN A 180 11.44 6.24 -5.05
N ARG A 181 11.74 7.11 -4.06
CA ARG A 181 10.84 8.19 -3.65
C ARG A 181 10.64 9.23 -4.74
N LEU A 182 11.69 9.59 -5.48
CA LEU A 182 11.60 10.51 -6.60
C LEU A 182 10.76 9.91 -7.72
N MET A 183 10.96 8.63 -8.04
CA MET A 183 10.13 7.91 -9.00
C MET A 183 8.67 7.93 -8.58
N MET A 184 8.35 7.55 -7.33
CA MET A 184 6.98 7.58 -6.79
C MET A 184 6.36 8.98 -6.79
N HIS A 185 7.18 10.02 -6.57
CA HIS A 185 6.74 11.42 -6.63
C HIS A 185 6.51 11.92 -8.06
N SER A 186 7.28 11.39 -9.03
CA SER A 186 7.17 11.72 -10.45
C SER A 186 6.04 10.96 -11.15
N LEU A 187 5.50 9.93 -10.51
CA LEU A 187 4.24 9.33 -10.96
C LEU A 187 3.15 10.41 -10.84
N PRO A 188 2.22 10.50 -11.81
CA PRO A 188 1.06 11.37 -11.69
C PRO A 188 0.44 11.17 -10.31
N ASP A 189 0.20 12.28 -9.59
CA ASP A 189 -0.35 12.28 -8.24
C ASP A 189 -1.51 11.27 -8.20
N PHE A 190 -1.37 10.20 -7.43
CA PHE A 190 -2.45 9.23 -7.16
C PHE A 190 -3.68 9.91 -6.48
N ARG A 191 -3.74 11.24 -6.40
CA ARG A 191 -4.89 12.03 -5.97
C ARG A 191 -5.97 12.15 -7.04
N ASP A 192 -5.70 11.71 -8.27
CA ASP A 192 -6.77 11.53 -9.27
C ASP A 192 -7.67 10.31 -8.95
N TYR A 193 -7.39 9.58 -7.87
CA TYR A 193 -8.30 8.62 -7.21
C TYR A 193 -9.36 9.29 -6.31
N ASP A 194 -9.50 10.62 -6.32
CA ASP A 194 -10.56 11.35 -5.60
C ASP A 194 -11.99 10.91 -6.00
N LEU A 195 -12.13 10.13 -7.08
CA LEU A 195 -13.38 9.55 -7.55
C LEU A 195 -13.43 8.04 -7.30
N GLU A 196 -13.07 7.56 -6.11
CA GLU A 196 -13.33 6.19 -5.69
C GLU A 196 -14.44 6.12 -4.63
N PRO A 197 -15.28 5.06 -4.64
CA PRO A 197 -16.35 4.90 -3.69
C PRO A 197 -15.83 4.75 -2.26
N LEU A 198 -16.46 5.44 -1.31
CA LEU A 198 -16.18 5.24 0.11
C LEU A 198 -16.80 3.90 0.56
N PRO A 199 -16.05 3.05 1.28
CA PRO A 199 -16.56 1.76 1.72
C PRO A 199 -17.76 1.93 2.65
N GLU A 200 -18.88 1.28 2.33
CA GLU A 200 -20.07 1.29 3.21
C GLU A 200 -19.99 0.21 4.29
N LYS A 201 -19.33 -0.91 4.00
CA LYS A 201 -19.13 -2.01 4.94
C LYS A 201 -17.79 -1.82 5.62
N ILE A 202 -17.82 -1.49 6.91
CA ILE A 202 -16.64 -1.37 7.77
C ILE A 202 -16.66 -2.53 8.75
N ILE A 203 -15.56 -3.28 8.82
CA ILE A 203 -15.39 -4.35 9.80
C ILE A 203 -15.04 -3.71 11.15
N GLU A 204 -15.88 -3.95 12.15
CA GLU A 204 -15.58 -3.51 13.51
C GLU A 204 -14.45 -4.34 14.13
N MET A 205 -13.66 -3.70 14.99
CA MET A 205 -12.65 -4.40 15.78
C MET A 205 -13.28 -5.44 16.71
N ASP A 206 -13.20 -6.71 16.33
CA ASP A 206 -13.52 -7.87 17.16
C ASP A 206 -12.23 -8.62 17.57
N SER A 207 -12.13 -8.94 18.86
CA SER A 207 -11.05 -9.73 19.44
C SER A 207 -11.46 -11.19 19.71
N SER A 208 -12.56 -11.66 19.12
CA SER A 208 -13.02 -13.03 19.27
C SER A 208 -11.98 -14.03 18.74
N GLU A 209 -11.58 -14.97 19.58
CA GLU A 209 -10.70 -16.09 19.24
C GLU A 209 -11.48 -17.40 19.05
N VAL A 210 -12.82 -17.35 19.13
CA VAL A 210 -13.65 -18.57 19.13
C VAL A 210 -13.86 -19.07 17.71
N GLU A 211 -13.28 -20.24 17.40
CA GLU A 211 -13.47 -20.92 16.12
C GLU A 211 -14.95 -21.30 15.88
N PRO A 212 -15.43 -21.29 14.62
CA PRO A 212 -16.76 -21.71 14.28
C PRO A 212 -16.93 -23.22 14.48
N ALA A 213 -18.10 -23.62 14.98
CA ALA A 213 -18.45 -25.04 15.10
C ALA A 213 -18.90 -25.60 13.75
N LEU A 214 -18.08 -26.48 13.17
CA LEU A 214 -18.38 -27.16 11.90
C LEU A 214 -19.09 -28.50 12.15
N GLN A 215 -20.06 -28.82 11.30
CA GLN A 215 -20.71 -30.13 11.30
C GLN A 215 -19.78 -31.21 10.74
N ASN A 216 -19.03 -30.87 9.70
CA ASN A 216 -18.08 -31.72 9.01
C ASN A 216 -16.67 -31.44 9.52
N LYS A 217 -16.15 -32.34 10.36
CA LYS A 217 -14.85 -32.15 11.04
C LYS A 217 -13.66 -32.16 10.07
N GLU A 218 -13.84 -32.76 8.90
CA GLU A 218 -12.89 -32.84 7.81
C GLU A 218 -12.51 -31.42 7.31
N LEU A 219 -13.47 -30.48 7.34
CA LEU A 219 -13.25 -29.10 6.93
C LEU A 219 -12.33 -28.31 7.88
N TYR A 220 -12.08 -28.79 9.11
CA TYR A 220 -11.05 -28.18 9.96
C TYR A 220 -9.65 -28.33 9.35
N LYS A 221 -9.40 -29.33 8.51
CA LYS A 221 -8.11 -29.49 7.82
C LYS A 221 -7.90 -28.36 6.80
N LEU A 222 -8.96 -27.95 6.11
CA LEU A 222 -8.96 -26.81 5.19
C LEU A 222 -8.82 -25.48 5.93
N TYR A 223 -9.49 -25.37 7.07
CA TYR A 223 -9.52 -24.14 7.85
C TYR A 223 -8.20 -23.86 8.58
N LYS A 224 -7.48 -24.91 9.01
CA LYS A 224 -6.21 -24.79 9.76
C LYS A 224 -4.97 -25.00 8.90
N GLY A 225 -5.12 -25.19 7.59
CA GLY A 225 -4.00 -25.54 6.72
C GLY A 225 -4.37 -25.57 5.26
N ASN A 226 -3.53 -26.23 4.46
CA ASN A 226 -3.68 -26.26 3.02
C ASN A 226 -4.32 -27.58 2.58
N LEU A 227 -5.62 -27.57 2.29
CA LEU A 227 -6.35 -28.77 1.85
C LEU A 227 -6.68 -28.65 0.35
N ALA A 228 -6.14 -29.57 -0.44
CA ALA A 228 -6.67 -29.85 -1.77
C ALA A 228 -8.03 -30.55 -1.64
N PHE A 229 -9.01 -30.26 -2.51
CA PHE A 229 -10.31 -30.94 -2.47
C PHE A 229 -10.16 -32.47 -2.55
N THR A 230 -10.31 -33.15 -1.41
CA THR A 230 -10.04 -34.59 -1.28
C THR A 230 -11.29 -35.42 -1.52
N ASP A 231 -11.10 -36.71 -1.80
CA ASP A 231 -12.18 -37.71 -1.84
C ASP A 231 -12.97 -37.76 -0.52
N GLU A 232 -12.34 -37.42 0.61
CA GLU A 232 -13.01 -37.30 1.91
C GLU A 232 -14.12 -36.23 1.85
N VAL A 233 -13.80 -35.03 1.36
CA VAL A 233 -14.80 -33.94 1.25
C VAL A 233 -15.87 -34.28 0.21
N ARG A 234 -15.49 -34.93 -0.90
CA ARG A 234 -16.45 -35.38 -1.94
C ARG A 234 -17.48 -36.40 -1.42
N SER A 235 -17.15 -37.14 -0.36
CA SER A 235 -18.03 -38.17 0.23
C SER A 235 -19.07 -37.64 1.22
N LEU A 236 -18.90 -36.39 1.67
CA LEU A 236 -19.78 -35.75 2.64
C LEU A 236 -21.11 -35.29 2.00
N ASP A 237 -22.12 -35.04 2.85
CA ASP A 237 -23.38 -34.47 2.38
C ASP A 237 -23.15 -33.06 1.83
N ARG A 238 -23.53 -32.83 0.56
CA ARG A 238 -23.31 -31.56 -0.13
C ARG A 238 -23.88 -30.37 0.67
N ASN A 239 -25.06 -30.51 1.24
CA ASN A 239 -25.74 -29.41 1.92
C ASN A 239 -25.07 -29.09 3.26
N SER A 240 -24.63 -30.10 4.01
CA SER A 240 -23.85 -29.88 5.24
C SER A 240 -22.51 -29.21 4.94
N VAL A 241 -21.82 -29.63 3.87
CA VAL A 241 -20.54 -29.03 3.45
C VAL A 241 -20.74 -27.57 3.06
N ILE A 242 -21.71 -27.25 2.21
CA ILE A 242 -22.00 -25.87 1.82
C ILE A 242 -22.35 -25.01 3.04
N SER A 243 -23.15 -25.53 3.98
CA SER A 243 -23.48 -24.83 5.22
C SER A 243 -22.24 -24.47 6.03
N ASP A 244 -21.29 -25.40 6.19
CA ASP A 244 -20.05 -25.14 6.92
C ASP A 244 -19.09 -24.22 6.14
N LEU A 245 -18.99 -24.35 4.81
CA LEU A 245 -18.19 -23.45 3.97
C LEU A 245 -18.67 -21.99 4.07
N ARG A 246 -20.00 -21.77 4.05
CA ARG A 246 -20.58 -20.44 4.27
C ARG A 246 -20.24 -19.88 5.66
N LYS A 247 -20.21 -20.71 6.70
CA LYS A 247 -19.77 -20.28 8.04
C LYS A 247 -18.29 -19.91 8.05
N LEU A 248 -17.44 -20.66 7.35
CA LEU A 248 -16.01 -20.34 7.25
C LEU A 248 -15.79 -19.01 6.54
N LEU A 249 -16.52 -18.75 5.45
CA LEU A 249 -16.46 -17.45 4.77
C LEU A 249 -16.86 -16.31 5.73
N LYS A 250 -17.91 -16.52 6.54
CA LYS A 250 -18.32 -15.53 7.54
C LYS A 250 -17.32 -15.38 8.69
N ASP A 251 -16.62 -16.44 9.05
CA ASP A 251 -15.59 -16.40 10.09
C ASP A 251 -14.36 -15.57 9.67
N ALA A 252 -14.00 -15.60 8.39
CA ALA A 252 -12.95 -14.74 7.83
C ALA A 252 -13.26 -13.25 8.02
N GLU A 253 -14.54 -12.86 7.94
CA GLU A 253 -15.00 -11.50 8.28
C GLU A 253 -14.98 -11.27 9.79
N ASN A 254 -15.68 -12.11 10.55
CA ASN A 254 -15.91 -11.89 11.99
C ASN A 254 -14.61 -11.85 12.79
N ARG A 255 -13.59 -12.61 12.37
CA ARG A 255 -12.29 -12.71 13.07
C ARG A 255 -11.16 -12.12 12.25
N TYR A 256 -11.47 -11.19 11.33
CA TYR A 256 -10.48 -10.52 10.48
C TYR A 256 -9.27 -9.99 11.27
N HIS A 257 -9.49 -9.21 12.33
CA HIS A 257 -8.39 -8.63 13.12
C HIS A 257 -7.56 -9.68 13.88
N HIS A 258 -8.19 -10.79 14.28
CA HIS A 258 -7.46 -11.92 14.84
C HIS A 258 -6.51 -12.52 13.79
N PHE A 259 -6.99 -12.76 12.57
CA PHE A 259 -6.16 -13.27 11.48
C PHE A 259 -5.08 -12.28 11.03
N LEU A 260 -5.41 -11.00 10.97
CA LEU A 260 -4.44 -9.93 10.67
C LEU A 260 -3.26 -9.95 11.66
N SER A 261 -3.52 -10.25 12.93
CA SER A 261 -2.47 -10.39 13.96
C SER A 261 -1.58 -11.64 13.79
N LEU A 262 -2.09 -12.67 13.11
CA LEU A 262 -1.38 -13.93 12.84
C LEU A 262 -0.57 -13.89 11.53
N GLY A 263 -0.98 -13.05 10.56
CA GLY A 263 -0.37 -12.95 9.23
C GLY A 263 -1.05 -13.82 8.17
N THR A 264 -0.43 -13.93 6.98
CA THR A 264 -1.04 -14.44 5.73
C THR A 264 -0.93 -15.96 5.52
N ASP A 265 -0.54 -16.74 6.54
CA ASP A 265 -0.32 -18.19 6.41
C ASP A 265 -1.62 -19.02 6.24
N PHE A 266 -2.78 -18.38 6.05
CA PHE A 266 -4.10 -19.02 6.09
C PHE A 266 -4.97 -18.72 4.86
N PRO A 267 -4.72 -19.34 3.69
CA PRO A 267 -5.49 -19.09 2.46
C PRO A 267 -6.91 -19.71 2.45
N PHE A 268 -7.50 -19.98 3.62
CA PHE A 268 -8.74 -20.74 3.70
C PHE A 268 -9.95 -20.07 3.01
N PRO A 269 -10.09 -18.71 2.94
CA PRO A 269 -11.20 -18.12 2.20
C PRO A 269 -11.14 -18.44 0.70
N ILE A 270 -9.94 -18.40 0.11
CA ILE A 270 -9.72 -18.83 -1.28
C ILE A 270 -10.16 -20.28 -1.45
N HIS A 271 -9.80 -21.15 -0.50
CA HIS A 271 -10.19 -22.57 -0.55
C HIS A 271 -11.70 -22.72 -0.49
N VAL A 272 -12.35 -21.99 0.42
CA VAL A 272 -13.81 -21.98 0.55
C VAL A 272 -14.47 -21.59 -0.77
N LEU A 273 -14.00 -20.52 -1.42
CA LEU A 273 -14.53 -20.05 -2.70
C LEU A 273 -14.38 -21.10 -3.81
N LEU A 274 -13.20 -21.72 -3.92
CA LEU A 274 -12.93 -22.79 -4.89
C LEU A 274 -13.79 -24.04 -4.66
N LEU A 275 -14.04 -24.40 -3.39
CA LEU A 275 -14.92 -25.52 -3.06
C LEU A 275 -16.39 -25.22 -3.35
N LEU A 276 -16.86 -24.02 -3.04
CA LEU A 276 -18.21 -23.59 -3.39
C LEU A 276 -18.43 -23.64 -4.90
N ARG A 277 -17.41 -23.26 -5.70
CA ARG A 277 -17.40 -23.42 -7.16
C ARG A 277 -17.53 -24.87 -7.60
N GLU A 278 -16.67 -25.77 -7.09
CA GLU A 278 -16.68 -27.20 -7.44
C GLU A 278 -18.02 -27.88 -7.08
N LEU A 279 -18.65 -27.46 -5.98
CA LEU A 279 -19.96 -27.94 -5.55
C LEU A 279 -21.15 -27.30 -6.30
N LYS A 280 -20.88 -26.32 -7.17
CA LYS A 280 -21.88 -25.48 -7.85
C LYS A 280 -22.91 -24.94 -6.88
N ALA A 281 -22.43 -24.33 -5.81
CA ALA A 281 -23.25 -23.86 -4.69
C ALA A 281 -23.93 -22.52 -5.01
N GLU A 282 -24.89 -22.50 -5.96
CA GLU A 282 -25.63 -21.28 -6.32
C GLU A 282 -26.29 -20.60 -5.11
N GLU A 283 -26.66 -21.37 -4.10
CA GLU A 283 -27.20 -20.89 -2.82
C GLU A 283 -26.22 -20.04 -2.00
N ALA A 284 -24.92 -20.09 -2.29
CA ALA A 284 -23.86 -19.35 -1.60
C ALA A 284 -23.45 -18.05 -2.32
N LEU A 285 -24.00 -17.76 -3.51
CA LEU A 285 -23.61 -16.58 -4.29
C LEU A 285 -23.76 -15.28 -3.47
N GLU A 286 -24.84 -15.13 -2.73
CA GLU A 286 -25.10 -13.92 -1.94
C GLU A 286 -24.09 -13.76 -0.79
N ASP A 287 -23.65 -14.85 -0.16
CA ASP A 287 -22.61 -14.79 0.87
C ASP A 287 -21.26 -14.38 0.27
N ILE A 288 -20.96 -14.82 -0.96
CA ILE A 288 -19.74 -14.42 -1.68
C ILE A 288 -19.80 -12.94 -2.04
N LEU A 289 -20.93 -12.46 -2.57
CA LEU A 289 -21.11 -11.04 -2.89
C LEU A 289 -21.06 -10.17 -1.63
N ASP A 290 -21.59 -10.64 -0.50
CA ASP A 290 -21.42 -9.95 0.79
C ASP A 290 -19.95 -9.91 1.23
N PHE A 291 -19.22 -11.02 1.07
CA PHE A 291 -17.79 -11.10 1.38
C PHE A 291 -16.95 -10.13 0.55
N ILE A 292 -17.21 -10.02 -0.75
CA ILE A 292 -16.48 -9.09 -1.62
C ILE A 292 -17.03 -7.65 -1.58
N SER A 293 -18.00 -7.38 -0.69
CA SER A 293 -18.45 -6.02 -0.37
C SER A 293 -17.67 -5.37 0.77
N ASN A 294 -16.71 -6.08 1.40
CA ASN A 294 -15.81 -5.47 2.40
C ASN A 294 -14.82 -4.50 1.71
N ASP A 295 -14.12 -3.72 2.53
CA ASP A 295 -13.13 -2.75 2.07
C ASP A 295 -11.89 -3.40 1.42
N GLU A 296 -11.09 -2.55 0.77
CA GLU A 296 -9.85 -2.91 0.09
C GLU A 296 -8.88 -3.64 1.03
N ASP A 297 -8.57 -3.09 2.21
CA ASP A 297 -7.63 -3.69 3.17
C ASP A 297 -8.02 -5.12 3.57
N PHE A 298 -9.32 -5.40 3.73
CA PHE A 298 -9.82 -6.74 3.99
C PHE A 298 -9.62 -7.68 2.81
N LEU A 299 -9.95 -7.21 1.61
CA LEU A 299 -9.94 -8.04 0.40
C LEU A 299 -8.51 -8.32 -0.08
N GLU A 300 -7.63 -7.33 -0.03
CA GLU A 300 -6.21 -7.49 -0.33
C GLU A 300 -5.54 -8.45 0.65
N PHE A 301 -5.92 -8.43 1.93
CA PHE A 301 -5.41 -9.38 2.91
C PHE A 301 -5.80 -10.84 2.60
N TRP A 302 -7.04 -11.07 2.15
CA TRP A 302 -7.57 -12.43 1.98
C TRP A 302 -7.43 -13.01 0.59
N LEU A 303 -7.56 -12.18 -0.44
CA LEU A 303 -7.69 -12.60 -1.82
C LEU A 303 -6.50 -12.15 -2.66
N ASP A 304 -5.99 -10.93 -2.47
CA ASP A 304 -4.87 -10.39 -3.26
C ASP A 304 -5.13 -10.61 -4.77
N ASP A 305 -4.12 -11.03 -5.54
CA ASP A 305 -4.24 -11.44 -6.95
C ASP A 305 -5.40 -12.41 -7.26
N PHE A 306 -5.88 -13.22 -6.31
CA PHE A 306 -7.04 -14.10 -6.54
C PHE A 306 -8.31 -13.32 -6.87
N LEU A 307 -8.47 -12.12 -6.30
CA LEU A 307 -9.61 -11.25 -6.53
C LEU A 307 -9.76 -10.89 -8.01
N SER A 308 -8.67 -10.46 -8.64
CA SER A 308 -8.65 -9.99 -10.02
C SER A 308 -8.52 -11.13 -11.04
N GLU A 309 -7.73 -12.17 -10.74
CA GLU A 309 -7.38 -13.21 -11.73
C GLU A 309 -8.38 -14.38 -11.77
N TYR A 310 -8.93 -14.81 -10.63
CA TYR A 310 -9.63 -16.10 -10.52
C TYR A 310 -11.04 -16.05 -9.95
N LEU A 311 -11.37 -15.03 -9.15
CA LEU A 311 -12.67 -14.96 -8.49
C LEU A 311 -13.84 -14.94 -9.49
N TRP A 312 -13.66 -14.35 -10.67
CA TRP A 312 -14.67 -14.32 -11.73
C TRP A 312 -15.14 -15.73 -12.10
N GLU A 313 -14.28 -16.75 -12.04
CA GLU A 313 -14.64 -18.14 -12.34
C GLU A 313 -15.65 -18.70 -11.33
N VAL A 314 -15.47 -18.35 -10.05
CA VAL A 314 -16.38 -18.73 -8.96
C VAL A 314 -17.73 -18.07 -9.17
N ILE A 315 -17.74 -16.76 -9.40
CA ILE A 315 -18.96 -15.98 -9.60
C ILE A 315 -19.70 -16.44 -10.86
N PHE A 316 -18.98 -16.70 -11.96
CA PHE A 316 -19.55 -17.15 -13.22
C PHE A 316 -20.34 -18.46 -13.07
N VAL A 317 -19.76 -19.45 -12.38
CA VAL A 317 -20.41 -20.75 -12.14
C VAL A 317 -21.61 -20.61 -11.21
N LEU A 318 -21.50 -19.84 -10.13
CA LEU A 318 -22.55 -19.74 -9.11
C LEU A 318 -23.70 -18.82 -9.49
N SER A 319 -23.54 -18.01 -10.54
CA SER A 319 -24.53 -17.05 -11.00
C SER A 319 -25.33 -17.50 -12.23
N GLU A 320 -25.22 -18.77 -12.65
CA GLU A 320 -25.86 -19.29 -13.87
C GLU A 320 -27.34 -18.91 -13.97
N ASN A 321 -28.08 -18.95 -12.85
CA ASN A 321 -29.49 -18.57 -12.77
C ASN A 321 -29.75 -17.25 -12.02
N LYS A 322 -28.72 -16.43 -11.79
CA LYS A 322 -28.76 -15.24 -10.91
C LYS A 322 -28.08 -14.00 -11.51
N ARG A 323 -28.13 -13.81 -12.83
CA ARG A 323 -27.53 -12.65 -13.52
C ARG A 323 -28.01 -11.30 -12.98
N GLN A 324 -29.28 -11.22 -12.62
CA GLN A 324 -29.87 -10.01 -12.03
C GLN A 324 -29.14 -9.60 -10.74
N THR A 325 -28.74 -10.56 -9.90
CA THR A 325 -27.97 -10.31 -8.68
C THR A 325 -26.59 -9.71 -8.99
N LEU A 326 -25.94 -10.12 -10.08
CA LEU A 326 -24.67 -9.53 -10.51
C LEU A 326 -24.82 -8.08 -10.96
N LYS A 327 -25.86 -7.80 -11.76
CA LYS A 327 -26.18 -6.42 -12.17
C LYS A 327 -26.43 -5.52 -10.96
N ASP A 328 -27.19 -6.02 -9.99
CA ASP A 328 -27.52 -5.26 -8.78
C ASP A 328 -26.26 -5.01 -7.93
N PHE A 329 -25.30 -5.94 -7.92
CA PHE A 329 -24.00 -5.75 -7.28
C PHE A 329 -23.15 -4.66 -7.97
N LEU A 330 -23.09 -4.63 -9.31
CA LEU A 330 -22.34 -3.58 -10.02
C LEU A 330 -22.86 -2.16 -9.74
N LEU A 331 -24.13 -2.05 -9.37
CA LEU A 331 -24.80 -0.79 -9.01
C LEU A 331 -24.78 -0.49 -7.51
N LYS A 332 -24.23 -1.40 -6.69
CA LYS A 332 -24.16 -1.20 -5.24
C LYS A 332 -23.15 -0.08 -4.93
N PRO A 333 -23.50 0.86 -4.03
CA PRO A 333 -22.60 1.91 -3.57
C PRO A 333 -21.47 1.37 -2.69
N GLY A 334 -20.35 2.10 -2.66
CA GLY A 334 -19.23 1.83 -1.75
C GLY A 334 -18.53 0.50 -1.94
N ILE A 335 -18.55 -0.05 -3.16
CA ILE A 335 -17.88 -1.32 -3.48
C ILE A 335 -16.56 -1.03 -4.18
N TYR A 336 -15.51 -1.68 -3.68
CA TYR A 336 -14.16 -1.66 -4.24
C TYR A 336 -14.14 -2.03 -5.73
N SER A 337 -13.31 -1.33 -6.51
CA SER A 337 -13.25 -1.42 -7.97
C SER A 337 -12.97 -2.83 -8.47
N PHE A 338 -12.01 -3.53 -7.88
CA PHE A 338 -11.65 -4.89 -8.30
C PHE A 338 -12.71 -5.93 -7.93
N SER A 339 -13.49 -5.72 -6.86
CA SER A 339 -14.68 -6.54 -6.57
C SER A 339 -15.74 -6.42 -7.65
N LYS A 340 -16.02 -5.19 -8.11
CA LYS A 340 -16.92 -4.99 -9.26
C LYS A 340 -16.31 -5.57 -10.54
N GLY A 341 -15.00 -5.44 -10.72
CA GLY A 341 -14.24 -6.04 -11.83
C GLY A 341 -14.42 -7.55 -11.92
N ALA A 342 -14.28 -8.29 -10.82
CA ALA A 342 -14.49 -9.74 -10.80
C ALA A 342 -15.92 -10.14 -11.21
N VAL A 343 -16.93 -9.40 -10.73
CA VAL A 343 -18.34 -9.59 -11.13
C VAL A 343 -18.56 -9.25 -12.60
N LEU A 344 -17.95 -8.17 -13.08
CA LEU A 344 -18.02 -7.77 -14.49
C LEU A 344 -17.42 -8.84 -15.40
N SER A 345 -16.23 -9.35 -15.08
CA SER A 345 -15.57 -10.43 -15.82
C SER A 345 -16.46 -11.68 -15.91
N ALA A 346 -17.15 -12.04 -14.82
CA ALA A 346 -18.12 -13.12 -14.84
C ALA A 346 -19.30 -12.84 -15.81
N MET A 347 -19.81 -11.61 -15.84
CA MET A 347 -20.85 -11.20 -16.80
C MET A 347 -20.33 -11.21 -18.24
N VAL A 348 -19.09 -10.78 -18.50
CA VAL A 348 -18.48 -10.83 -19.83
C VAL A 348 -18.44 -12.26 -20.35
N GLN A 349 -18.06 -13.22 -19.51
CA GLN A 349 -18.05 -14.64 -19.87
C GLN A 349 -19.47 -15.18 -20.13
N ALA A 350 -20.48 -14.70 -19.39
CA ALA A 350 -21.88 -15.03 -19.63
C ALA A 350 -22.43 -14.44 -20.95
N SER A 351 -21.97 -13.25 -21.37
CA SER A 351 -22.43 -12.57 -22.58
C SER A 351 -22.22 -13.38 -23.87
N PHE A 352 -21.22 -14.28 -23.88
CA PHE A 352 -20.98 -15.18 -25.02
C PHE A 352 -22.12 -16.18 -25.24
N LYS A 353 -22.97 -16.42 -24.23
CA LYS A 353 -24.11 -17.35 -24.28
C LYS A 353 -25.46 -16.65 -24.15
N GLU A 354 -25.50 -15.51 -23.45
CA GLU A 354 -26.73 -14.84 -23.04
C GLU A 354 -26.76 -13.39 -23.56
N ALA A 355 -27.62 -13.11 -24.55
CA ALA A 355 -27.73 -11.78 -25.15
C ALA A 355 -28.23 -10.70 -24.17
N ASP A 356 -29.03 -11.09 -23.18
CA ASP A 356 -29.64 -10.17 -22.19
C ASP A 356 -28.58 -9.46 -21.33
N ILE A 357 -27.35 -9.98 -21.24
CA ILE A 357 -26.23 -9.35 -20.52
C ILE A 357 -25.89 -7.98 -21.12
N HIS A 358 -25.99 -7.82 -22.45
CA HIS A 358 -25.73 -6.54 -23.10
C HIS A 358 -26.73 -5.46 -22.67
N ASP A 359 -28.00 -5.83 -22.47
CA ASP A 359 -29.03 -4.92 -21.97
C ASP A 359 -28.77 -4.53 -20.51
N MET A 360 -28.24 -5.45 -19.70
CA MET A 360 -27.81 -5.14 -18.33
C MET A 360 -26.67 -4.13 -18.31
N TRP A 361 -25.67 -4.26 -19.18
CA TRP A 361 -24.59 -3.28 -19.29
C TRP A 361 -25.07 -1.92 -19.78
N ASN A 362 -25.97 -1.87 -20.77
CA ASN A 362 -26.61 -0.63 -21.21
C ASN A 362 -27.31 0.07 -20.05
N TYR A 363 -28.03 -0.70 -19.22
CA TYR A 363 -28.67 -0.18 -18.02
C TYR A 363 -27.64 0.35 -17.01
N CYS A 364 -26.59 -0.41 -16.70
CA CYS A 364 -25.54 0.03 -15.78
C CYS A 364 -24.87 1.32 -16.26
N LEU A 365 -24.47 1.39 -17.53
CA LEU A 365 -23.88 2.60 -18.12
C LEU A 365 -24.84 3.79 -18.02
N SER A 366 -26.14 3.58 -18.28
CA SER A 366 -27.14 4.63 -18.15
C SER A 366 -27.28 5.16 -16.71
N VAL A 367 -27.07 4.31 -15.72
CA VAL A 367 -27.05 4.72 -14.30
C VAL A 367 -25.78 5.50 -14.03
N TYR A 368 -24.61 4.99 -14.46
CA TYR A 368 -23.32 5.62 -14.22
C TYR A 368 -23.22 7.02 -14.82
N ILE A 369 -23.63 7.24 -16.08
CA ILE A 369 -23.56 8.58 -16.71
C ILE A 369 -24.43 9.63 -15.99
N ASN A 370 -25.46 9.19 -15.28
CA ASN A 370 -26.40 10.04 -14.53
C ASN A 370 -26.10 10.10 -13.03
N ALA A 371 -25.09 9.37 -12.56
CA ALA A 371 -24.70 9.33 -11.16
C ALA A 371 -24.19 10.70 -10.67
N LYS A 372 -24.30 10.89 -9.36
CA LYS A 372 -23.72 12.00 -8.62
C LYS A 372 -22.75 11.46 -7.58
N GLU A 373 -21.87 12.32 -7.07
CA GLU A 373 -20.90 11.95 -6.03
C GLU A 373 -21.60 11.37 -4.79
N GLU A 374 -22.78 11.90 -4.41
CA GLU A 374 -23.52 11.40 -3.25
C GLU A 374 -24.11 10.00 -3.45
N ASP A 375 -24.22 9.52 -4.68
CA ASP A 375 -24.69 8.16 -4.96
C ASP A 375 -23.63 7.11 -4.60
N ASN A 376 -22.36 7.52 -4.35
CA ASN A 376 -21.26 6.66 -3.93
C ASN A 376 -21.02 5.44 -4.85
N ILE A 377 -21.28 5.60 -6.15
CA ILE A 377 -21.06 4.57 -7.20
C ILE A 377 -20.06 5.00 -8.26
N ILE A 378 -19.61 6.25 -8.23
CA ILE A 378 -18.61 6.78 -9.16
C ILE A 378 -17.25 6.20 -8.76
N SER A 379 -16.61 5.55 -9.71
CA SER A 379 -15.30 4.93 -9.57
C SER A 379 -14.55 5.13 -10.88
N LYS A 380 -13.48 5.92 -10.87
CA LYS A 380 -12.68 6.16 -12.09
C LYS A 380 -12.02 4.86 -12.54
N GLU A 381 -11.51 4.08 -11.59
CA GLU A 381 -10.87 2.79 -11.87
C GLU A 381 -11.87 1.75 -12.39
N PHE A 382 -13.01 1.54 -11.71
CA PHE A 382 -14.00 0.59 -12.20
C PHE A 382 -14.64 1.02 -13.51
N PHE A 383 -14.90 2.31 -13.75
CA PHE A 383 -15.44 2.74 -15.05
C PHE A 383 -14.44 2.49 -16.18
N SER A 384 -13.15 2.62 -15.91
CA SER A 384 -12.08 2.27 -16.84
C SER A 384 -12.10 0.78 -17.17
N LEU A 385 -12.16 -0.09 -16.16
CA LEU A 385 -12.32 -1.54 -16.33
C LEU A 385 -13.60 -1.89 -17.10
N PHE A 386 -14.72 -1.26 -16.74
CA PHE A 386 -16.01 -1.43 -17.38
C PHE A 386 -15.96 -1.11 -18.87
N VAL A 387 -15.35 0.02 -19.23
CA VAL A 387 -15.15 0.37 -20.64
C VAL A 387 -14.23 -0.63 -21.31
N ALA A 388 -13.07 -0.94 -20.75
CA ALA A 388 -12.11 -1.86 -21.37
C ALA A 388 -12.72 -3.24 -21.71
N ASP A 389 -13.51 -3.79 -20.78
CA ASP A 389 -14.10 -5.11 -20.89
C ASP A 389 -15.37 -5.14 -21.73
N VAL A 390 -16.23 -4.12 -21.63
CA VAL A 390 -17.54 -4.13 -22.30
C VAL A 390 -17.48 -3.50 -23.70
N PHE A 391 -16.60 -2.54 -23.94
CA PHE A 391 -16.53 -1.81 -25.20
C PHE A 391 -16.41 -2.66 -26.47
N PRO A 392 -15.74 -3.83 -26.47
CA PRO A 392 -15.72 -4.73 -27.64
C PRO A 392 -17.08 -5.34 -28.02
N PHE A 393 -18.09 -5.27 -27.15
CA PHE A 393 -19.33 -6.04 -27.25
C PHE A 393 -20.56 -5.20 -27.61
N VAL A 394 -20.40 -3.88 -27.75
CA VAL A 394 -21.51 -2.95 -27.67
C VAL A 394 -21.79 -2.20 -28.96
N GLN A 395 -23.05 -1.80 -29.11
CA GLN A 395 -23.57 -1.14 -30.30
C GLN A 395 -23.19 0.35 -30.33
N LYS A 396 -23.43 0.99 -31.48
CA LYS A 396 -23.06 2.38 -31.73
C LYS A 396 -23.53 3.37 -30.65
N ASP A 397 -24.73 3.18 -30.10
CA ASP A 397 -25.30 4.09 -29.08
C ASP A 397 -24.55 4.00 -27.73
N PHE A 398 -23.90 2.87 -27.45
CA PHE A 398 -23.07 2.69 -26.25
C PHE A 398 -21.76 3.48 -26.33
N VAL A 399 -21.21 3.64 -27.54
CA VAL A 399 -19.98 4.41 -27.77
C VAL A 399 -20.18 5.88 -27.42
N GLU A 400 -21.32 6.46 -27.79
CA GLU A 400 -21.64 7.86 -27.44
C GLU A 400 -21.87 8.03 -25.94
N ASN A 401 -22.48 7.05 -25.26
CA ASN A 401 -22.64 7.09 -23.81
C ASN A 401 -21.30 6.97 -23.07
N ILE A 402 -20.36 6.18 -23.57
CA ILE A 402 -19.00 6.12 -23.01
C ILE A 402 -18.29 7.46 -23.13
N LYS A 403 -18.45 8.16 -24.25
CA LYS A 403 -17.87 9.49 -24.43
C LYS A 403 -18.27 10.44 -23.30
N ILE A 404 -19.48 10.30 -22.75
CA ILE A 404 -19.94 11.11 -21.61
C ILE A 404 -19.06 10.86 -20.37
N LEU A 405 -18.62 9.62 -20.12
CA LEU A 405 -17.70 9.31 -19.00
C LEU A 405 -16.32 9.96 -19.22
N PHE A 406 -15.79 9.93 -20.44
CA PHE A 406 -14.55 10.63 -20.81
C PHE A 406 -14.69 12.15 -20.65
N ASP A 407 -15.77 12.73 -21.17
CA ASP A 407 -16.03 14.18 -21.08
C ASP A 407 -16.18 14.66 -19.63
N LYS A 408 -16.59 13.77 -18.72
CA LYS A 408 -16.68 14.03 -17.27
C LYS A 408 -15.35 13.85 -16.53
N GLY A 409 -14.31 13.32 -17.19
CA GLY A 409 -13.05 12.97 -16.54
C GLY A 409 -13.15 11.74 -15.63
N TRP A 410 -14.15 10.88 -15.83
CA TRP A 410 -14.41 9.69 -15.01
C TRP A 410 -13.79 8.40 -15.56
N ILE A 411 -12.84 8.55 -16.49
CA ILE A 411 -12.06 7.44 -17.06
C ILE A 411 -10.59 7.75 -16.84
N ASP A 412 -9.83 6.74 -16.44
CA ASP A 412 -8.37 6.77 -16.44
C ASP A 412 -7.86 6.33 -17.81
N GLU A 413 -7.48 7.33 -18.61
CA GLU A 413 -6.93 7.11 -19.94
C GLU A 413 -5.60 6.36 -19.93
N THR A 414 -4.90 6.26 -18.79
CA THR A 414 -3.69 5.44 -18.66
C THR A 414 -4.00 3.94 -18.67
N LEU A 415 -5.21 3.55 -18.23
CA LEU A 415 -5.68 2.16 -18.23
C LEU A 415 -6.37 1.79 -19.54
N THR A 416 -7.18 2.70 -20.10
CA THR A 416 -8.01 2.39 -21.28
C THR A 416 -7.44 2.87 -22.61
N GLY A 417 -6.47 3.79 -22.59
CA GLY A 417 -6.17 4.65 -23.74
C GLY A 417 -7.19 5.78 -23.88
N ASP A 418 -6.93 6.72 -24.79
CA ASP A 418 -7.84 7.83 -25.05
C ASP A 418 -9.09 7.38 -25.83
N PHE A 419 -10.12 8.25 -25.86
CA PHE A 419 -11.40 7.90 -26.50
C PHE A 419 -11.26 7.63 -28.01
N GLU A 420 -10.37 8.33 -28.72
CA GLU A 420 -10.18 8.14 -30.16
C GLU A 420 -9.42 6.84 -30.45
N GLU A 421 -8.44 6.48 -29.62
CA GLU A 421 -7.75 5.20 -29.65
C GLU A 421 -8.74 4.04 -29.45
N LEU A 422 -9.57 4.10 -28.41
CA LEU A 422 -10.61 3.11 -28.18
C LEU A 422 -11.52 2.97 -29.40
N LYS A 423 -12.07 4.08 -29.88
CA LYS A 423 -12.96 4.10 -31.05
C LYS A 423 -12.32 3.46 -32.29
N SER A 424 -11.01 3.59 -32.46
CA SER A 424 -10.27 2.94 -33.54
C SER A 424 -10.17 1.41 -33.37
N ILE A 425 -10.07 0.91 -32.14
CA ILE A 425 -9.98 -0.51 -31.78
C ILE A 425 -11.32 -1.24 -31.99
N ASN A 426 -12.45 -0.60 -31.66
CA ASN A 426 -13.79 -1.18 -31.82
C ASN A 426 -14.17 -1.43 -33.30
N LEU A 427 -13.47 -0.79 -34.24
CA LEU A 427 -13.65 -1.02 -35.67
C LEU A 427 -12.91 -2.28 -36.16
N MET A 428 -12.15 -2.96 -35.29
CA MET A 428 -11.52 -4.25 -35.58
C MET A 428 -12.33 -5.40 -34.96
N PRO A 429 -12.68 -6.45 -35.72
CA PRO A 429 -13.35 -7.62 -35.15
C PRO A 429 -12.38 -8.35 -34.21
N LYS A 430 -12.54 -8.19 -32.88
CA LYS A 430 -11.81 -9.03 -31.91
C LYS A 430 -12.30 -10.48 -32.02
N GLN A 431 -11.34 -11.41 -32.00
CA GLN A 431 -11.64 -12.84 -31.88
C GLN A 431 -12.34 -13.09 -30.54
N LYS A 432 -13.52 -13.70 -30.62
CA LYS A 432 -14.31 -14.17 -29.48
C LYS A 432 -13.56 -15.32 -28.79
N ASN A 433 -12.91 -15.06 -27.67
CA ASN A 433 -12.30 -16.13 -26.88
C ASN A 433 -13.04 -16.23 -25.55
N LEU A 434 -13.80 -17.31 -25.39
CA LEU A 434 -14.22 -17.79 -24.08
C LEU A 434 -12.95 -18.14 -23.31
N THR A 435 -12.80 -17.60 -22.10
CA THR A 435 -11.69 -18.00 -21.23
C THR A 435 -12.05 -19.35 -20.61
N GLU A 436 -11.15 -20.33 -20.71
CA GLU A 436 -11.36 -21.63 -20.06
C GLU A 436 -11.30 -21.47 -18.54
N ILE A 437 -12.22 -22.14 -17.83
CA ILE A 437 -12.18 -22.20 -16.36
C ILE A 437 -10.93 -22.97 -15.95
N SER A 438 -10.15 -22.38 -15.06
CA SER A 438 -8.92 -22.96 -14.54
C SER A 438 -9.20 -24.18 -13.66
N GLU A 439 -8.44 -25.24 -13.89
CA GLU A 439 -8.37 -26.35 -12.94
C GLU A 439 -7.83 -25.82 -11.61
N ILE A 440 -8.41 -26.26 -10.48
CA ILE A 440 -8.02 -25.83 -9.14
C ILE A 440 -6.49 -25.95 -8.93
N CYS A 441 -5.88 -27.03 -9.43
CA CYS A 441 -4.43 -27.25 -9.31
C CYS A 441 -3.57 -26.17 -10.00
N LYS A 442 -4.06 -25.53 -11.06
CA LYS A 442 -3.35 -24.43 -11.75
C LYS A 442 -3.39 -23.12 -10.96
N ILE A 443 -4.40 -22.96 -10.10
CA ILE A 443 -4.55 -21.78 -9.25
C ILE A 443 -3.55 -21.82 -8.08
N TYR A 444 -3.14 -23.01 -7.65
CA TYR A 444 -2.17 -23.20 -6.57
C TYR A 444 -0.71 -23.40 -7.02
N SER A 445 -0.45 -23.43 -8.32
CA SER A 445 0.89 -23.67 -8.91
C SER A 445 1.55 -22.37 -9.31
#